data_AF-A0A356KDD5-F1
#
_entry.id   AF-A0A356KDD5-F1
#
_cell.length_a   1.000
_cell.length_b   1.000
_cell.length_c   1.000
_cell.angle_alpha   90.00
_cell.angle_beta   90.00
_cell.angle_gamma   90.00
#
_symmetry.space_group_name_H-M   'P 1'
#
loop_
_entity.id
_entity.type
_entity.pdbx_description
1 polymer ?
#
loop_
_entity_poly.entity_id
_entity_poly.type
_entity_poly.pdbx_seq_one_letter_code
_entity_poly.pdbx_strand_id
1 'polypeptide(L)'
;MLSAARLAVECRFAFRQALEAGDEQAAEGLRECLELQVEHELAEGNLTAAEALLSELEGLAVATASLRERLDAARSAAERTERLRDAHDTSVARPQRALVLGLGIASALALSLTFRALVLGGTLEANARVLLLPAGATLLGLVVAALAGRRYLLRNAFNRRLMGFFFVALAGMFLHRLQALAFGTGFAEVIAVDMLLMAAMASVGAMSFHPALWLLTPVYLAAALTITLSPATALPAGTLAVGATLVGLAVALWRDLSQLRT
;
A
#
# COMPACT_ATOMS: atom_id res chain seq x y z
N MET A 1 7.67 -25.72 -37.02
CA MET A 1 8.88 -25.07 -36.47
C MET A 1 9.13 -25.66 -35.10
N LEU A 2 10.29 -26.28 -34.87
CA LEU A 2 10.69 -26.71 -33.53
C LEU A 2 11.00 -25.46 -32.69
N SER A 3 10.66 -25.46 -31.40
CA SER A 3 11.06 -24.35 -30.51
C SER A 3 12.58 -24.35 -30.35
N ALA A 4 13.18 -23.16 -30.22
CA ALA A 4 14.63 -23.02 -30.04
C ALA A 4 15.17 -23.86 -28.86
N ALA A 5 14.42 -23.95 -27.77
CA ALA A 5 14.74 -24.80 -26.62
C ALA A 5 14.85 -26.29 -26.99
N ARG A 6 13.94 -26.80 -27.83
CA ARG A 6 13.98 -28.20 -28.27
C ARG A 6 15.20 -28.48 -29.15
N LEU A 7 15.50 -27.57 -30.08
CA LEU A 7 16.69 -27.69 -30.93
C LEU A 7 17.97 -27.68 -30.08
N ALA A 8 18.06 -26.80 -29.09
CA ALA A 8 19.22 -26.70 -28.21
C ALA A 8 19.41 -27.97 -27.34
N VAL A 9 18.32 -28.58 -26.86
CA VAL A 9 18.37 -29.89 -26.17
C VAL A 9 18.81 -31.01 -27.11
N GLU A 10 18.29 -31.06 -28.34
CA GLU A 10 18.68 -32.05 -29.36
C GLU A 10 20.16 -31.91 -29.75
N CYS A 11 20.66 -30.67 -29.94
CA CYS A 11 22.08 -30.39 -30.20
C CYS A 11 22.96 -30.82 -29.02
N ARG A 12 22.61 -30.45 -27.79
CA ARG A 12 23.37 -30.85 -26.59
C ARG A 12 23.45 -32.36 -26.45
N PHE A 13 22.34 -33.06 -26.72
CA PHE A 13 22.30 -34.52 -26.71
C PHE A 13 23.22 -35.13 -27.79
N ALA A 14 23.15 -34.62 -29.02
CA ALA A 14 23.97 -35.09 -30.12
C ALA A 14 25.48 -34.91 -29.86
N PHE A 15 25.90 -33.75 -29.35
CA PHE A 15 27.30 -33.51 -29.01
C PHE A 15 27.81 -34.41 -27.88
N ARG A 16 26.98 -34.66 -26.85
CA ARG A 16 27.35 -35.61 -25.78
C ARG A 16 27.54 -37.03 -26.31
N GLN A 17 26.64 -37.50 -27.18
CA GLN A 17 26.77 -38.82 -27.80
C GLN A 17 28.02 -38.94 -28.68
N ALA A 18 28.35 -37.88 -29.44
CA ALA A 18 29.58 -37.86 -30.23
C ALA A 18 30.84 -37.85 -29.35
N LEU A 19 30.82 -37.12 -28.24
CA LEU A 19 31.92 -37.09 -27.28
C LEU A 19 32.13 -38.46 -26.60
N GLU A 20 31.05 -39.16 -26.24
CA GLU A 20 31.08 -40.54 -25.73
C GLU A 20 31.67 -41.52 -26.77
N ALA A 21 31.46 -41.25 -28.06
CA ALA A 21 32.04 -42.03 -29.16
C ALA A 21 33.52 -41.70 -29.45
N GLY A 22 34.12 -40.74 -28.73
CA GLY A 22 35.53 -40.35 -28.87
C GLY A 22 35.78 -39.22 -29.88
N ASP A 23 34.75 -38.48 -30.30
CA ASP A 23 34.91 -37.31 -31.15
C ASP A 23 35.31 -36.07 -30.31
N GLU A 24 36.59 -35.69 -30.38
CA GLU A 24 37.12 -34.53 -29.66
C GLU A 24 36.53 -33.19 -30.16
N GLN A 25 36.07 -33.10 -31.42
CA GLN A 25 35.45 -31.87 -31.95
C GLN A 25 34.07 -31.61 -31.32
N ALA A 26 33.41 -32.66 -30.85
CA ALA A 26 32.12 -32.54 -30.17
C ALA A 26 32.22 -31.78 -28.84
N ALA A 27 33.40 -31.74 -28.20
CA ALA A 27 33.62 -30.96 -26.98
C ALA A 27 33.48 -29.46 -27.22
N GLU A 28 34.02 -28.95 -28.33
CA GLU A 28 33.91 -27.53 -28.71
C GLU A 28 32.48 -27.16 -29.07
N GLY A 29 31.79 -27.99 -29.86
CA GLY A 29 30.38 -27.78 -30.19
C GLY A 29 29.46 -27.85 -28.97
N LEU A 30 29.72 -28.75 -28.02
CA LEU A 30 29.01 -28.82 -26.75
C LEU A 30 29.21 -27.55 -25.92
N ARG A 31 30.45 -27.04 -25.84
CA ARG A 31 30.79 -25.79 -25.16
C ARG A 31 30.01 -24.61 -25.75
N GLU A 32 30.08 -24.40 -27.06
CA GLU A 32 29.37 -23.31 -27.73
C GLU A 32 27.84 -23.41 -27.52
N CYS A 33 27.29 -24.62 -27.61
CA CYS A 33 25.88 -24.86 -27.38
C CYS A 33 25.47 -24.49 -25.94
N LEU A 34 26.26 -24.90 -24.95
CA LEU A 34 26.01 -24.58 -23.53
C LEU A 34 26.16 -23.08 -23.25
N GLU A 35 27.17 -22.41 -23.79
CA GLU A 35 27.35 -20.97 -23.65
C GLU A 35 26.13 -20.20 -24.17
N LEU A 36 25.67 -20.53 -25.39
CA LEU A 36 24.47 -19.94 -25.98
C LEU A 36 23.20 -20.21 -25.15
N GLN A 37 23.06 -21.42 -24.59
CA GLN A 37 21.95 -21.74 -23.70
C GLN A 37 22.01 -20.93 -22.39
N VAL A 38 23.17 -20.79 -21.76
CA VAL A 38 23.35 -19.96 -20.56
C VAL A 38 22.95 -18.52 -20.86
N GLU A 39 23.43 -17.96 -21.97
CA GLU A 39 23.09 -16.59 -22.37
C GLU A 39 21.60 -16.40 -22.63
N HIS A 40 20.96 -17.37 -23.28
CA HIS A 40 19.52 -17.35 -23.51
C HIS A 40 18.73 -17.38 -22.20
N GLU A 41 19.05 -18.31 -21.29
CA GLU A 41 18.35 -18.43 -20.01
C GLU A 41 18.56 -17.19 -19.12
N LEU A 42 19.75 -16.56 -19.17
CA LEU A 42 20.01 -15.28 -18.52
C LEU A 42 19.14 -14.16 -19.10
N ALA A 43 18.96 -14.12 -20.43
CA ALA A 43 18.12 -13.12 -21.09
C ALA A 43 16.63 -13.28 -20.76
N GLU A 44 16.16 -14.53 -20.62
CA GLU A 44 14.79 -14.86 -20.19
C GLU A 44 14.58 -14.70 -18.67
N GLY A 45 15.65 -14.51 -17.88
CA GLY A 45 15.59 -14.37 -16.42
C GLY A 45 15.45 -15.71 -15.67
N ASN A 46 15.67 -16.84 -16.34
CA ASN A 46 15.59 -18.18 -15.76
C ASN A 46 16.90 -18.54 -15.02
N LEU A 47 17.18 -17.86 -13.92
CA LEU A 47 18.46 -17.95 -13.20
C LEU A 47 18.81 -19.36 -12.74
N THR A 48 17.81 -20.18 -12.39
CA THR A 48 18.01 -21.58 -11.98
C THR A 48 18.47 -22.46 -13.15
N ALA A 49 17.91 -22.26 -14.35
CA ALA A 49 18.32 -23.01 -15.54
C ALA A 49 19.71 -22.59 -16.00
N ALA A 50 19.99 -21.28 -15.99
CA ALA A 50 21.30 -20.72 -16.29
C ALA A 50 22.39 -21.27 -15.35
N GLU A 51 22.12 -21.38 -14.04
CA GLU A 51 23.06 -21.98 -13.08
C GLU A 51 23.32 -23.45 -13.36
N ALA A 52 22.28 -24.24 -13.67
CA ALA A 52 22.45 -25.65 -13.98
C ALA A 52 23.31 -25.87 -15.24
N LEU A 53 23.11 -25.05 -16.28
CA LEU A 53 23.90 -25.08 -17.51
C LEU A 53 25.34 -24.61 -17.28
N LEU A 54 25.54 -23.59 -16.44
CA LEU A 54 26.87 -23.10 -16.07
C LEU A 54 27.66 -24.16 -15.30
N SER A 55 27.02 -24.88 -14.37
CA SER A 55 27.62 -26.00 -13.65
C SER A 55 28.05 -27.14 -14.59
N GLU A 56 27.29 -27.38 -15.67
CA GLU A 56 27.66 -28.35 -16.69
C GLU A 56 28.89 -27.90 -17.49
N LEU A 57 28.93 -26.61 -17.87
CA LEU A 57 30.05 -25.99 -18.59
C LEU A 57 31.36 -26.00 -17.78
N GLU A 58 31.28 -25.79 -16.46
CA GLU A 58 32.43 -25.90 -15.55
C GLU A 58 32.99 -27.31 -15.45
N GLY A 59 32.13 -28.33 -15.57
CA GLY A 59 32.55 -29.73 -15.65
C GLY A 59 33.42 -30.04 -16.87
N LEU A 60 33.34 -29.19 -17.92
CA LEU A 60 34.19 -29.26 -19.11
C LEU A 60 35.51 -28.48 -18.96
N ALA A 61 35.83 -27.98 -17.76
CA ALA A 61 37.02 -27.18 -17.45
C ALA A 61 37.16 -25.90 -18.31
N VAL A 62 36.02 -25.33 -18.73
CA VAL A 62 35.96 -24.08 -19.51
C VAL A 62 36.02 -22.87 -18.57
N ALA A 63 36.67 -21.79 -19.02
CA ALA A 63 36.70 -20.53 -18.27
C ALA A 63 35.31 -19.86 -18.25
N THR A 64 34.59 -19.99 -17.13
CA THR A 64 33.20 -19.49 -16.97
C THR A 64 33.09 -18.15 -16.24
N ALA A 65 34.20 -17.47 -15.97
CA ALA A 65 34.25 -16.30 -15.08
C ALA A 65 33.29 -15.17 -15.50
N SER A 66 33.21 -14.85 -16.79
CA SER A 66 32.34 -13.79 -17.31
C SER A 66 30.85 -14.15 -17.23
N LEU A 67 30.49 -15.41 -17.50
CA LEU A 67 29.11 -15.90 -17.37
C LEU A 67 28.68 -15.94 -15.91
N ARG A 68 29.59 -16.27 -15.00
CA ARG A 68 29.33 -16.28 -13.55
C ARG A 68 29.10 -14.87 -13.01
N GLU A 69 29.93 -13.91 -13.41
CA GLU A 69 29.72 -12.49 -13.07
C GLU A 69 28.36 -11.99 -13.55
N ARG A 70 27.95 -12.36 -14.78
CA ARG A 70 26.62 -12.01 -15.32
C ARG A 70 25.49 -12.66 -14.54
N LEU A 71 25.60 -13.93 -14.15
CA LEU A 71 24.60 -14.63 -13.33
C LEU A 71 24.45 -13.96 -11.95
N ASP A 72 25.56 -13.61 -11.30
CA ASP A 72 25.55 -12.95 -10.00
C ASP A 72 24.98 -11.52 -10.08
N ALA A 73 25.28 -10.79 -11.15
CA ALA A 73 24.68 -9.50 -11.43
C ALA A 73 23.16 -9.62 -11.66
N ALA A 74 22.72 -10.62 -12.43
CA ALA A 74 21.31 -10.88 -12.69
C ALA A 74 20.55 -11.27 -11.40
N ARG A 75 21.15 -12.11 -10.54
CA ARG A 75 20.61 -12.44 -9.21
C ARG A 75 20.46 -11.20 -8.34
N SER A 76 21.49 -10.38 -8.25
CA SER A 76 21.46 -9.14 -7.46
C SER A 76 20.38 -8.18 -7.96
N ALA A 77 20.19 -8.09 -9.28
CA ALA A 77 19.11 -7.30 -9.89
C ALA A 77 17.71 -7.88 -9.61
N ALA A 78 17.56 -9.20 -9.68
CA ALA A 78 16.32 -9.90 -9.37
C ALA A 78 15.94 -9.73 -7.89
N GLU A 79 16.87 -9.94 -6.96
CA GLU A 79 16.67 -9.70 -5.53
C GLU A 79 16.31 -8.25 -5.23
N ARG A 80 16.95 -7.28 -5.90
CA ARG A 80 16.62 -5.86 -5.75
C ARG A 80 15.21 -5.57 -6.22
N THR A 81 14.79 -6.18 -7.33
CA THR A 81 13.44 -6.03 -7.88
C THR A 81 12.40 -6.67 -6.98
N GLU A 82 12.69 -7.86 -6.43
CA GLU A 82 11.84 -8.55 -5.46
C GLU A 82 11.71 -7.73 -4.16
N ARG A 83 12.81 -7.20 -3.62
CA ARG A 83 12.76 -6.31 -2.44
C ARG A 83 11.95 -5.04 -2.70
N LEU A 84 12.02 -4.47 -3.90
CA LEU A 84 11.18 -3.32 -4.29
C LEU A 84 9.71 -3.74 -4.42
N ARG A 85 9.43 -4.90 -5.00
CA ARG A 85 8.08 -5.45 -5.12
C ARG A 85 7.48 -5.71 -3.74
N ASP A 86 8.23 -6.32 -2.83
CA ASP A 86 7.84 -6.56 -1.44
C ASP A 86 7.62 -5.27 -0.65
N ALA A 87 8.44 -4.24 -0.91
CA ALA A 87 8.23 -2.92 -0.31
C ALA A 87 6.92 -2.25 -0.75
N HIS A 88 6.42 -2.63 -1.94
CA HIS A 88 5.17 -2.16 -2.51
C HIS A 88 4.02 -3.17 -2.37
N ASP A 89 4.27 -4.39 -1.91
CA ASP A 89 3.23 -5.38 -1.75
C ASP A 89 2.31 -4.99 -0.59
N THR A 90 1.08 -4.66 -0.97
CA THR A 90 0.01 -4.27 -0.05
C THR A 90 -0.71 -5.50 0.53
N SER A 91 -0.42 -6.71 0.06
CA SER A 91 -1.10 -7.95 0.43
C SER A 91 -0.81 -8.41 1.86
N VAL A 92 0.46 -8.31 2.30
CA VAL A 92 0.95 -8.89 3.57
C VAL A 92 0.36 -8.22 4.82
N ALA A 93 -0.26 -7.04 4.70
CA ALA A 93 -0.83 -6.29 5.82
C ALA A 93 -2.37 -6.17 5.82
N ARG A 94 -3.08 -6.82 4.90
CA ARG A 94 -4.54 -6.65 4.73
C ARG A 94 -5.38 -6.88 6.00
N PRO A 95 -5.26 -8.01 6.75
CA PRO A 95 -6.12 -8.25 7.90
C PRO A 95 -5.84 -7.29 9.07
N GLN A 96 -4.57 -6.92 9.26
CA GLN A 96 -4.16 -5.96 10.29
C GLN A 96 -4.63 -4.54 9.95
N ARG A 97 -4.58 -4.14 8.68
CA ARG A 97 -5.17 -2.88 8.21
C ARG A 97 -6.67 -2.84 8.40
N ALA A 98 -7.38 -3.92 8.08
CA ALA A 98 -8.82 -4.01 8.28
C ALA A 98 -9.20 -3.89 9.77
N LEU A 99 -8.43 -4.51 10.68
CA LEU A 99 -8.65 -4.36 12.12
C LEU A 99 -8.43 -2.91 12.58
N VAL A 100 -7.33 -2.27 12.20
CA VAL A 100 -7.00 -0.91 12.65
C VAL A 100 -7.95 0.13 12.05
N LEU A 101 -8.26 0.01 10.77
CA LEU A 101 -9.25 0.87 10.12
C LEU A 101 -10.65 0.60 10.68
N GLY A 102 -11.02 -0.65 10.91
CA GLY A 102 -12.29 -1.02 11.53
C GLY A 102 -12.45 -0.47 12.94
N LEU A 103 -11.40 -0.56 13.76
CA LEU A 103 -11.39 0.04 15.10
C LEU A 103 -11.45 1.57 15.04
N GLY A 104 -10.74 2.19 14.10
CA GLY A 104 -10.80 3.64 13.86
C GLY A 104 -12.21 4.10 13.44
N ILE A 105 -12.83 3.36 12.52
CA ILE A 105 -14.20 3.59 12.04
C ILE A 105 -15.20 3.45 13.19
N ALA A 106 -15.10 2.36 13.96
CA ALA A 106 -15.97 2.10 15.10
C ALA A 106 -15.83 3.19 16.18
N SER A 107 -14.59 3.61 16.46
CA SER A 107 -14.30 4.67 17.42
C SER A 107 -14.87 6.02 16.97
N ALA A 108 -14.67 6.39 15.69
CA ALA A 108 -15.21 7.61 15.12
C ALA A 108 -16.74 7.63 15.12
N LEU A 109 -17.37 6.49 14.80
CA LEU A 109 -18.81 6.34 14.81
C LEU A 109 -19.38 6.46 16.22
N ALA A 110 -18.82 5.71 17.18
CA ALA A 110 -19.24 5.76 18.57
C ALA A 110 -19.17 7.18 19.12
N LEU A 111 -18.04 7.87 18.88
CA LEU A 111 -17.83 9.24 19.32
C LEU A 111 -18.82 10.23 18.67
N SER A 112 -19.11 10.07 17.39
CA SER A 112 -20.09 10.90 16.67
C SER A 112 -21.51 10.70 17.20
N LEU A 113 -21.89 9.45 17.48
CA LEU A 113 -23.20 9.11 18.03
C LEU A 113 -23.36 9.60 19.47
N THR A 114 -22.34 9.43 20.32
CA THR A 114 -22.34 9.94 21.69
C THR A 114 -22.44 11.46 21.69
N PHE A 115 -21.66 12.16 20.85
CA PHE A 115 -21.73 13.61 20.73
C PHE A 115 -23.13 14.07 20.31
N ARG A 116 -23.71 13.43 19.29
CA ARG A 116 -25.08 13.74 18.83
C ARG A 116 -26.13 13.51 19.93
N ALA A 117 -26.03 12.42 20.68
CA ALA A 117 -26.93 12.12 21.78
C ALA A 117 -26.87 13.19 22.89
N LEU A 118 -25.66 13.63 23.25
CA LEU A 118 -25.46 14.64 24.28
C LEU A 118 -25.98 16.03 23.87
N VAL A 119 -25.76 16.43 22.62
CA VAL A 119 -26.27 17.70 22.08
C VAL A 119 -27.78 17.69 21.94
N LEU A 120 -28.36 16.64 21.35
CA LEU A 120 -29.82 16.53 21.18
C LEU A 120 -30.56 16.35 22.51
N GLY A 121 -29.92 15.73 23.51
CA GLY A 121 -30.46 15.61 24.86
C GLY A 121 -30.39 16.90 25.67
N GLY A 122 -29.87 18.01 25.12
CA GLY A 122 -29.74 19.29 25.81
C GLY A 122 -28.68 19.31 26.92
N THR A 123 -27.87 18.26 27.04
CA THR A 123 -26.85 18.15 28.10
C THR A 123 -25.61 18.98 27.81
N LEU A 124 -25.35 19.26 26.54
CA LEU A 124 -24.21 20.07 26.08
C LEU A 124 -24.69 21.13 25.11
N GLU A 125 -24.28 22.37 25.33
CA GLU A 125 -24.42 23.44 24.34
C GLU A 125 -23.46 23.18 23.17
N ALA A 126 -23.93 23.39 21.95
CA ALA A 126 -23.15 23.22 20.74
C ALA A 126 -22.09 24.33 20.60
N ASN A 127 -20.97 24.15 21.30
CA ASN A 127 -19.82 25.05 21.32
C ASN A 127 -18.58 24.35 20.75
N ALA A 128 -17.69 25.11 20.09
CA ALA A 128 -16.36 24.67 19.65
C ALA A 128 -15.55 23.94 20.74
N ARG A 129 -15.71 24.28 22.02
CA ARG A 129 -15.06 23.56 23.15
C ARG A 129 -15.41 22.07 23.17
N VAL A 130 -16.66 21.72 22.87
CA VAL A 130 -17.13 20.34 22.92
C VAL A 130 -16.51 19.51 21.79
N LEU A 131 -16.03 20.15 20.71
CA LEU A 131 -15.33 19.48 19.61
C LEU A 131 -13.87 19.13 19.92
N LEU A 132 -13.26 19.71 20.96
CA LEU A 132 -11.87 19.44 21.32
C LEU A 132 -11.69 18.07 21.96
N LEU A 133 -12.59 17.70 22.88
CA LEU A 133 -12.53 16.41 23.57
C LEU A 133 -12.53 15.23 22.59
N PRO A 134 -13.47 15.12 21.62
CA PRO A 134 -13.46 14.03 20.66
C PRO A 134 -12.22 14.06 19.75
N ALA A 135 -11.80 15.23 19.26
CA ALA A 135 -10.61 15.32 18.42
C ALA A 135 -9.33 14.89 19.17
N GLY A 136 -9.17 15.35 20.41
CA GLY A 136 -8.05 14.98 21.26
C GLY A 136 -8.05 13.49 21.59
N ALA A 137 -9.22 12.91 21.90
CA ALA A 137 -9.37 11.48 22.15
C ALA A 137 -9.03 10.64 20.91
N THR A 138 -9.48 11.03 19.72
CA THR A 138 -9.13 10.34 18.47
C THR A 138 -7.64 10.43 18.16
N LEU A 139 -7.02 11.61 18.32
CA LEU A 139 -5.59 11.80 18.12
C LEU A 139 -4.76 10.96 19.10
N LEU A 140 -5.11 10.99 20.39
CA LEU A 140 -4.47 10.17 21.41
C LEU A 140 -4.64 8.68 21.13
N GLY A 141 -5.85 8.25 20.73
CA GLY A 141 -6.13 6.88 20.31
C GLY A 141 -5.25 6.44 19.15
N LEU A 142 -5.05 7.29 18.14
CA LEU A 142 -4.14 7.02 17.03
C LEU A 142 -2.69 6.87 17.52
N VAL A 143 -2.21 7.74 18.41
CA VAL A 143 -0.86 7.66 18.97
C VAL A 143 -0.67 6.35 19.76
N VAL A 144 -1.63 6.00 20.62
CA VAL A 144 -1.60 4.75 21.39
C VAL A 144 -1.62 3.54 20.45
N ALA A 145 -2.48 3.54 19.43
CA ALA A 145 -2.54 2.47 18.44
C ALA A 145 -1.23 2.34 17.64
N ALA A 146 -0.61 3.47 17.27
CA ALA A 146 0.68 3.49 16.57
C ALA A 146 1.81 2.93 17.45
N LEU A 147 1.84 3.29 18.74
CA LEU A 147 2.84 2.81 19.69
C LEU A 147 2.66 1.32 20.00
N ALA A 148 1.43 0.87 20.28
CA ALA A 148 1.12 -0.53 20.55
C ALA A 148 1.35 -1.40 19.31
N GLY A 149 0.94 -0.90 18.14
CA GLY A 149 1.08 -1.56 16.84
C GLY A 149 2.45 -1.36 16.18
N ARG A 150 3.43 -0.72 16.82
CA ARG A 150 4.68 -0.26 16.16
C ARG A 150 5.41 -1.34 15.37
N ARG A 151 5.40 -2.59 15.85
CA ARG A 151 6.06 -3.74 15.19
C ARG A 151 5.39 -4.15 13.87
N TYR A 152 4.11 -3.87 13.71
CA TYR A 152 3.31 -4.23 12.53
C TYR A 152 3.01 -3.01 11.65
N LEU A 153 2.56 -1.91 12.27
CA LEU A 153 2.17 -0.68 11.59
C LEU A 153 3.35 0.13 11.06
N LEU A 154 4.53 0.08 11.68
CA LEU A 154 5.67 0.90 11.25
C LEU A 154 6.73 0.13 10.45
N ARG A 155 6.54 -1.19 10.28
CA ARG A 155 7.48 -2.06 9.55
C ARG A 155 7.51 -1.75 8.05
N ASN A 156 6.34 -1.58 7.43
CA ASN A 156 6.23 -1.29 6.00
C ASN A 156 6.29 0.24 5.76
N ALA A 157 7.08 0.67 4.76
CA ALA A 157 7.18 2.07 4.34
C ALA A 157 5.82 2.67 3.95
N PHE A 158 4.96 1.90 3.28
CA PHE A 158 3.59 2.30 2.98
C PHE A 158 2.78 2.56 4.26
N ASN A 159 2.81 1.62 5.21
CA ASN A 159 2.05 1.77 6.46
C ASN A 159 2.55 2.99 7.25
N ARG A 160 3.87 3.23 7.27
CA ARG A 160 4.46 4.42 7.90
C ARG A 160 4.00 5.73 7.24
N ARG A 161 3.96 5.78 5.91
CA ARG A 161 3.43 6.93 5.16
C ARG A 161 1.94 7.14 5.46
N LEU A 162 1.16 6.07 5.49
CA LEU A 162 -0.27 6.11 5.80
C LEU A 162 -0.54 6.59 7.24
N MET A 163 0.20 6.07 8.22
CA MET A 163 0.12 6.52 9.61
C MET A 163 0.56 7.97 9.76
N GLY A 164 1.63 8.37 9.08
CA GLY A 164 2.08 9.77 9.05
C GLY A 164 1.01 10.69 8.45
N PHE A 165 0.36 10.27 7.37
CA PHE A 165 -0.76 10.99 6.76
C PHE A 165 -1.92 11.16 7.75
N PHE A 166 -2.40 10.10 8.39
CA PHE A 166 -3.48 10.19 9.38
C PHE A 166 -3.10 11.03 10.60
N PHE A 167 -1.85 10.93 11.05
CA PHE A 167 -1.36 11.73 12.17
C PHE A 167 -1.37 13.22 11.84
N VAL A 168 -0.78 13.63 10.71
CA VAL A 168 -0.74 15.03 10.27
C VAL A 168 -2.16 15.57 10.07
N ALA A 169 -3.03 14.78 9.45
CA ALA A 169 -4.44 15.07 9.28
C ALA A 169 -5.18 15.37 10.59
N LEU A 170 -5.14 14.42 11.54
CA LEU A 170 -5.83 14.56 12.82
C LEU A 170 -5.22 15.68 13.67
N ALA A 171 -3.89 15.81 13.68
CA ALA A 171 -3.20 16.90 14.38
C ALA A 171 -3.58 18.26 13.78
N GLY A 172 -3.65 18.37 12.45
CA GLY A 172 -4.09 19.59 11.75
C GLY A 172 -5.51 19.99 12.12
N MET A 173 -6.47 19.05 12.11
CA MET A 173 -7.84 19.32 12.58
C MET A 173 -7.90 19.70 14.05
N PHE A 174 -7.12 19.04 14.91
CA PHE A 174 -7.06 19.38 16.33
C PHE A 174 -6.51 20.80 16.56
N LEU A 175 -5.44 21.16 15.86
CA LEU A 175 -4.87 22.52 15.90
C LEU A 175 -5.84 23.56 15.36
N HIS A 176 -6.53 23.27 14.26
CA HIS A 176 -7.60 24.14 13.73
C HIS A 176 -8.68 24.41 14.78
N ARG A 177 -9.12 23.37 15.51
CA ARG A 177 -10.13 23.53 16.59
C ARG A 177 -9.60 24.34 17.78
N LEU A 178 -8.33 24.19 18.15
CA LEU A 178 -7.70 25.02 19.18
C LEU A 178 -7.65 26.48 18.75
N GLN A 179 -7.29 26.73 17.49
CA GLN A 179 -7.27 28.06 16.90
C GLN A 179 -8.66 28.69 16.88
N ALA A 180 -9.67 27.95 16.43
CA ALA A 180 -11.06 28.37 16.43
C ALA A 180 -11.57 28.72 17.84
N LEU A 181 -11.19 27.93 18.85
CA LEU A 181 -11.52 28.23 20.24
C LEU A 181 -10.87 29.55 20.69
N ALA A 182 -9.60 29.77 20.35
CA ALA A 182 -8.87 30.99 20.69
C ALA A 182 -9.49 32.24 20.04
N PHE A 183 -10.04 32.13 18.83
CA PHE A 183 -10.69 33.22 18.11
C PHE A 183 -12.20 33.36 18.38
N GLY A 184 -12.79 32.48 19.19
CA GLY A 184 -14.23 32.49 19.44
C GLY A 184 -15.08 32.17 18.22
N THR A 185 -14.53 31.41 17.27
CA THR A 185 -15.20 31.03 16.01
C THR A 185 -16.44 30.18 16.30
N GLY A 186 -17.50 30.42 15.51
CA GLY A 186 -18.78 29.73 15.68
C GLY A 186 -18.68 28.24 15.35
N PHE A 187 -19.50 27.42 16.01
CA PHE A 187 -19.53 25.96 15.79
C PHE A 187 -19.70 25.59 14.30
N ALA A 188 -20.63 26.23 13.61
CA ALA A 188 -20.91 25.95 12.20
C ALA A 188 -19.71 26.27 11.28
N GLU A 189 -19.02 27.38 11.54
CA GLU A 189 -17.82 27.79 10.80
C GLU A 189 -16.70 26.77 10.98
N VAL A 190 -16.49 26.29 12.21
CA VAL A 190 -15.49 25.25 12.50
C VAL A 190 -15.78 23.98 11.71
N ILE A 191 -17.03 23.51 11.70
CA ILE A 191 -17.40 22.30 10.95
C ILE A 191 -17.25 22.53 9.44
N ALA A 192 -17.63 23.70 8.92
CA ALA A 192 -17.47 24.01 7.49
C ALA A 192 -15.99 23.93 7.06
N VAL A 193 -15.09 24.52 7.85
CA VAL A 193 -13.64 24.45 7.57
C VAL A 193 -13.11 23.03 7.76
N ASP A 194 -13.55 22.29 8.78
CA ASP A 194 -13.19 20.88 8.95
C ASP A 194 -13.60 20.04 7.72
N MET A 195 -14.77 20.31 7.11
CA MET A 195 -15.18 19.63 5.87
C MET A 195 -14.26 19.97 4.69
N LEU A 196 -13.80 21.23 4.57
CA LEU A 196 -12.81 21.61 3.54
C LEU A 196 -11.47 20.91 3.76
N LEU A 197 -10.98 20.84 5.01
CA LEU A 197 -9.76 20.12 5.36
C LEU A 197 -9.88 18.63 5.02
N MET A 198 -11.03 18.02 5.33
CA MET A 198 -11.31 16.63 4.98
C MET A 198 -11.38 16.40 3.46
N ALA A 199 -11.93 17.34 2.68
CA ALA A 199 -11.92 17.27 1.22
C ALA A 199 -10.49 17.31 0.65
N ALA A 200 -9.65 18.22 1.15
CA ALA A 200 -8.26 18.33 0.74
C ALA A 200 -7.48 17.06 1.10
N MET A 201 -7.67 16.54 2.32
CA MET A 201 -7.06 15.29 2.76
C MET A 201 -7.54 14.09 1.93
N ALA A 202 -8.83 13.99 1.61
CA ALA A 202 -9.35 12.94 0.73
C ALA A 202 -8.70 12.99 -0.65
N SER A 203 -8.48 14.19 -1.20
CA SER A 203 -7.79 14.39 -2.49
C SER A 203 -6.34 13.94 -2.44
N VAL A 204 -5.58 14.38 -1.42
CA VAL A 204 -4.17 13.96 -1.22
C VAL A 204 -4.09 12.44 -0.99
N GLY A 205 -5.03 11.90 -0.21
CA GLY A 205 -5.13 10.46 0.03
C GLY A 205 -5.44 9.68 -1.24
N ALA A 206 -6.28 10.24 -2.13
CA ALA A 206 -6.62 9.63 -3.41
C ALA A 206 -5.42 9.57 -4.36
N MET A 207 -4.63 10.63 -4.41
CA MET A 207 -3.40 10.69 -5.20
C MET A 207 -2.29 9.77 -4.67
N SER A 208 -2.22 9.61 -3.35
CA SER A 208 -1.09 8.93 -2.70
C SER A 208 -1.32 7.45 -2.42
N PHE A 209 -2.56 7.04 -2.15
CA PHE A 209 -2.87 5.72 -1.61
C PHE A 209 -3.93 4.95 -2.40
N HIS A 210 -5.12 5.53 -2.62
CA HIS A 210 -6.20 4.79 -3.27
C HIS A 210 -7.18 5.71 -4.02
N PRO A 211 -7.38 5.54 -5.35
CA PRO A 211 -8.15 6.47 -6.16
C PRO A 211 -9.62 6.58 -5.77
N ALA A 212 -10.23 5.55 -5.17
CA ALA A 212 -11.63 5.63 -4.72
C ALA A 212 -11.89 6.71 -3.64
N LEU A 213 -10.85 7.20 -2.96
CA LEU A 213 -10.99 8.33 -2.04
C LEU A 213 -11.43 9.62 -2.75
N TRP A 214 -11.26 9.71 -4.08
CA TRP A 214 -11.82 10.82 -4.87
C TRP A 214 -13.33 10.95 -4.72
N LEU A 215 -14.05 9.84 -4.48
CA LEU A 215 -15.50 9.87 -4.29
C LEU A 215 -15.91 10.63 -3.03
N LEU A 216 -15.03 10.75 -2.04
CA LEU A 216 -15.30 11.46 -0.78
C LEU A 216 -15.13 12.97 -0.91
N THR A 217 -14.24 13.41 -1.80
CA THR A 217 -13.96 14.84 -2.02
C THR A 217 -15.22 15.65 -2.35
N PRO A 218 -16.05 15.30 -3.35
CA PRO A 218 -17.26 16.06 -3.65
C PRO A 218 -18.29 16.00 -2.51
N VAL A 219 -18.34 14.92 -1.73
CA VAL A 219 -19.20 14.80 -0.55
C VAL A 219 -18.82 15.83 0.51
N TYR A 220 -17.54 15.96 0.81
CA TYR A 220 -17.04 16.93 1.78
C TYR A 220 -17.18 18.38 1.29
N LEU A 221 -16.92 18.66 0.01
CA LEU A 221 -17.14 19.99 -0.56
C LEU A 221 -18.61 20.39 -0.52
N ALA A 222 -19.53 19.48 -0.87
CA ALA A 222 -20.96 19.72 -0.79
C ALA A 222 -21.42 19.97 0.65
N ALA A 223 -20.89 19.22 1.62
CA ALA A 223 -21.15 19.45 3.04
C ALA A 223 -20.64 20.84 3.48
N ALA A 224 -19.39 21.20 3.17
CA ALA A 224 -18.84 22.52 3.50
C ALA A 224 -19.70 23.67 2.95
N LEU A 225 -20.11 23.56 1.68
CA LEU A 225 -20.97 24.56 1.03
C LEU A 225 -22.34 24.64 1.70
N THR A 226 -22.97 23.49 1.99
CA THR A 226 -24.28 23.44 2.65
C THR A 226 -24.26 24.10 4.02
N ILE A 227 -23.21 23.85 4.81
CA ILE A 227 -23.05 24.44 6.14
C ILE A 227 -22.80 25.95 6.06
N THR A 228 -22.02 26.40 5.08
CA THR A 228 -21.76 27.82 4.85
C THR A 228 -23.03 28.58 4.47
N LEU A 229 -23.88 27.98 3.62
CA LEU A 229 -25.15 28.57 3.20
C LEU A 229 -26.23 28.51 4.30
N SER A 230 -26.19 27.48 5.15
CA SER A 230 -27.15 27.28 6.22
C SER A 230 -26.46 26.74 7.48
N PRO A 231 -25.98 27.62 8.38
CA PRO A 231 -25.27 27.23 9.60
C PRO A 231 -26.04 26.26 10.50
N ALA A 232 -27.38 26.30 10.46
CA ALA A 232 -28.25 25.38 11.20
C ALA A 232 -28.08 23.91 10.77
N THR A 233 -27.56 23.67 9.56
CA THR A 233 -27.32 22.32 9.02
C THR A 233 -25.95 21.75 9.37
N ALA A 234 -25.11 22.47 10.13
CA ALA A 234 -23.74 22.06 10.50
C ALA A 234 -23.65 20.61 11.00
N LEU A 235 -24.46 20.28 12.01
CA LEU A 235 -24.45 18.95 12.63
C LEU A 235 -24.92 17.83 11.68
N PRO A 236 -26.11 17.90 11.05
CA PRO A 236 -26.56 16.84 10.15
C PRO A 236 -25.68 16.70 8.90
N ALA A 237 -25.26 17.79 8.27
CA ALA A 237 -24.39 17.75 7.08
C ALA A 237 -23.02 17.15 7.40
N GLY A 238 -22.38 17.58 8.50
CA GLY A 238 -21.10 17.02 8.93
C GLY A 238 -21.21 15.54 9.29
N THR A 239 -22.27 15.14 10.00
CA THR A 239 -22.50 13.73 10.37
C THR A 239 -22.70 12.84 9.14
N LEU A 240 -23.48 13.31 8.15
CA LEU A 240 -23.72 12.58 6.90
C LEU A 240 -22.42 12.42 6.09
N ALA A 241 -21.61 13.47 5.98
CA ALA A 241 -20.34 13.41 5.24
C ALA A 241 -19.35 12.43 5.88
N VAL A 242 -19.21 12.48 7.21
CA VAL A 242 -18.38 11.53 7.96
C VAL A 242 -18.95 10.11 7.82
N GLY A 243 -20.27 9.93 7.99
CA GLY A 243 -20.94 8.64 7.82
C GLY A 243 -20.71 8.02 6.44
N ALA A 244 -20.83 8.82 5.37
CA ALA A 244 -20.53 8.39 4.00
C ALA A 244 -19.09 7.89 3.84
N THR A 245 -18.13 8.54 4.52
CA THR A 245 -16.73 8.11 4.53
C THR A 245 -16.55 6.78 5.25
N LEU A 246 -17.18 6.61 6.41
CA LEU A 246 -17.12 5.36 7.17
C LEU A 246 -17.70 4.19 6.35
N VAL A 247 -18.84 4.41 5.68
CA VAL A 247 -19.45 3.42 4.79
C VAL A 247 -18.57 3.13 3.59
N GLY A 248 -18.04 4.16 2.92
CA GLY A 248 -17.14 3.99 1.77
C GLY A 248 -15.88 3.19 2.11
N LEU A 249 -15.26 3.47 3.26
CA LEU A 249 -14.12 2.72 3.76
C LEU A 249 -14.50 1.27 4.12
N ALA A 250 -15.65 1.05 4.77
CA ALA A 250 -16.12 -0.28 5.10
C ALA A 250 -16.39 -1.13 3.86
N VAL A 251 -17.00 -0.56 2.81
CA VAL A 251 -17.24 -1.24 1.52
C VAL A 251 -15.92 -1.57 0.83
N ALA A 252 -14.97 -0.64 0.81
CA ALA A 252 -13.64 -0.89 0.24
C ALA A 252 -12.92 -2.03 0.96
N LEU A 253 -12.93 -2.01 2.31
CA LEU A 253 -12.36 -3.08 3.13
C LEU A 253 -13.06 -4.43 2.91
N TRP A 254 -14.39 -4.44 2.81
CA TRP A 254 -15.16 -5.65 2.56
C TRP A 254 -14.80 -6.28 1.21
N ARG A 255 -14.69 -5.46 0.16
CA ARG A 255 -14.30 -5.91 -1.18
C ARG A 255 -12.91 -6.56 -1.16
N ASP A 256 -11.95 -5.93 -0.49
CA ASP A 256 -10.59 -6.46 -0.38
C ASP A 256 -10.53 -7.77 0.41
N LEU A 257 -11.37 -7.93 1.45
CA LEU A 257 -11.47 -9.17 2.22
C LEU A 257 -12.15 -10.30 1.42
N SER A 258 -13.14 -9.98 0.59
CA SER A 258 -13.83 -10.97 -0.24
C SER A 258 -12.92 -11.60 -1.30
N GLN A 259 -11.98 -10.83 -1.85
CA GLN A 259 -10.97 -11.32 -2.80
C GLN A 259 -9.96 -12.31 -2.21
N LEU A 260 -9.87 -12.41 -0.87
CA LEU A 260 -8.98 -13.38 -0.20
C LEU A 260 -9.64 -14.75 0.00
N ARG A 261 -10.96 -14.86 -0.18
CA ARG A 261 -11.71 -16.11 -0.01
C ARG A 261 -11.84 -16.92 -1.29
N THR A 262 -11.48 -16.34 -2.43
CA THR A 262 -11.46 -16.95 -3.76
C THR A 262 -10.05 -17.31 -4.16
#